data_AF-A0AAV5ZP08-F1
#
_entry.id   AF-A0AAV5ZP08-F1
#
_cell.length_a   1.000
_cell.length_b   1.000
_cell.length_c   1.000
_cell.angle_alpha   90.00
_cell.angle_beta   90.00
_cell.angle_gamma   90.00
#
_symmetry.space_group_name_H-M   'P 1'
#
loop_
_entity.id
_entity.type
_entity.pdbx_description
1 polymer ?
#
loop_
_entity_poly.entity_id
_entity_poly.type
_entity_poly.pdbx_seq_one_letter_code
_entity_poly.pdbx_strand_id
1 'polypeptide(L)'
;MPQGSTTLHESEERLSAATRDLHRAIVSLMEELEAVDWYQQRLEASDDGELKAILRHNRDEEKEHAAMVLEWIRRHDTVFDAKLREFLFTEGPIVGREQALARAEHGGPSDGGAGNGGAPVASVGSLRGDR
;
A
#
# COMPACT_ATOMS: atom_id res chain seq x y z
N MET A 1 10.19 6.61 -17.16
CA MET A 1 10.03 6.86 -15.71
C MET A 1 10.75 8.14 -15.37
N PRO A 2 10.13 9.11 -14.68
CA PRO A 2 10.90 10.22 -14.15
C PRO A 2 11.91 9.64 -13.16
N GLN A 3 13.20 9.93 -13.35
CA GLN A 3 14.34 9.41 -12.58
C GLN A 3 14.31 9.78 -11.08
N GLY A 4 13.28 10.48 -10.62
CA GLY A 4 13.18 11.01 -9.27
C GLY A 4 13.02 9.95 -8.19
N SER A 5 12.15 8.93 -8.38
CA SER A 5 11.71 8.11 -7.24
C SER A 5 12.63 6.93 -6.87
N THR A 6 13.59 6.57 -7.72
CA THR A 6 14.52 5.46 -7.46
C THR A 6 15.87 5.92 -6.92
N THR A 7 16.02 7.21 -6.63
CA THR A 7 17.26 7.80 -6.12
C THR A 7 17.02 8.60 -4.84
N LEU A 8 18.10 8.98 -4.15
CA LEU A 8 18.03 9.83 -2.97
C LEU A 8 17.60 11.25 -3.34
N HIS A 9 16.62 11.79 -2.61
CA HIS A 9 16.16 13.18 -2.76
C HIS A 9 16.95 14.19 -1.92
N GLU A 10 17.82 13.71 -1.04
CA GLU A 10 18.67 14.50 -0.16
C GLU A 10 20.11 14.00 -0.27
N SER A 11 21.08 14.84 0.09
CA SER A 11 22.50 14.41 0.10
C SER A 11 22.69 13.19 1.01
N GLU A 12 23.39 12.16 0.50
CA GLU A 12 23.64 10.92 1.23
C GLU A 12 24.30 11.16 2.59
N GLU A 13 25.20 12.13 2.67
CA GLU A 13 25.91 12.50 3.91
C GLU A 13 24.98 12.99 5.02
N ARG A 14 23.77 13.46 4.66
CA ARG A 14 22.75 13.91 5.61
C ARG A 14 21.82 12.79 6.07
N LEU A 15 21.96 11.59 5.51
CA LEU A 15 21.08 10.47 5.79
C LEU A 15 21.75 9.47 6.74
N SER A 16 20.97 9.01 7.72
CA SER A 16 21.42 7.93 8.60
C SER A 16 21.65 6.64 7.81
N ALA A 17 22.46 5.72 8.35
CA ALA A 17 22.61 4.39 7.75
C ALA A 17 21.25 3.66 7.63
N ALA A 18 20.43 3.70 8.69
CA ALA A 18 19.10 3.09 8.71
C ALA A 18 18.17 3.68 7.63
N THR A 19 18.19 5.00 7.43
CA THR A 19 17.40 5.65 6.37
C THR A 19 17.84 5.21 4.98
N ARG A 20 19.15 5.06 4.75
CA ARG A 20 19.68 4.58 3.47
C ARG A 20 19.33 3.12 3.22
N ASP A 21 19.36 2.27 4.25
CA ASP A 21 18.93 0.87 4.12
C ASP A 21 17.43 0.75 3.87
N LEU A 22 16.61 1.56 4.57
CA LEU A 22 15.18 1.62 4.31
C LEU A 22 14.87 2.12 2.89
N HIS A 23 15.61 3.12 2.39
CA HIS A 23 15.48 3.57 0.99
C HIS A 23 15.78 2.44 0.01
N ARG A 24 16.86 1.67 0.21
CA ARG A 24 17.18 0.52 -0.64
C ARG A 24 16.02 -0.49 -0.65
N ALA A 25 15.50 -0.84 0.52
CA ALA A 25 14.37 -1.77 0.62
C ALA A 25 13.11 -1.23 -0.08
N ILE A 26 12.79 0.06 0.09
CA ILE A 26 11.62 0.68 -0.55
C ILE A 26 11.78 0.67 -2.08
N VAL A 27 12.93 1.07 -2.61
CA VAL A 27 13.17 1.08 -4.05
C VAL A 27 13.12 -0.34 -4.61
N SER A 28 13.71 -1.33 -3.94
CA SER A 28 13.59 -2.73 -4.38
C SER A 28 12.13 -3.19 -4.38
N LEU A 29 11.34 -2.90 -3.34
CA LEU A 29 9.92 -3.21 -3.32
C LEU A 29 9.16 -2.54 -4.48
N MET A 30 9.48 -1.28 -4.80
CA MET A 30 8.89 -0.57 -5.94
C MET A 30 9.21 -1.26 -7.27
N GLU A 31 10.47 -1.64 -7.49
CA GLU A 31 10.93 -2.34 -8.70
C GLU A 31 10.22 -3.69 -8.87
N GLU A 32 10.06 -4.47 -7.79
CA GLU A 32 9.32 -5.73 -7.86
C GLU A 32 7.85 -5.53 -8.23
N LEU A 33 7.19 -4.51 -7.66
CA LEU A 33 5.79 -4.21 -7.99
C LEU A 33 5.63 -3.71 -9.44
N GLU A 34 6.60 -2.94 -9.96
CA GLU A 34 6.64 -2.56 -11.38
C GLU A 34 6.81 -3.78 -12.28
N ALA A 35 7.70 -4.71 -11.92
CA ALA A 35 7.91 -5.93 -12.67
C ALA A 35 6.64 -6.80 -12.70
N VAL A 36 5.93 -6.95 -11.57
CA VAL A 36 4.63 -7.65 -11.50
C VAL A 36 3.63 -7.04 -12.48
N ASP A 37 3.47 -5.71 -12.48
CA ASP A 37 2.56 -5.01 -13.39
C ASP A 37 2.96 -5.21 -14.86
N TRP A 38 4.22 -4.96 -15.20
CA TRP A 38 4.71 -5.07 -16.57
C TRP A 38 4.59 -6.50 -17.11
N TYR A 39 4.92 -7.51 -16.30
CA TYR A 39 4.77 -8.90 -16.71
C TYR A 39 3.30 -9.28 -16.90
N GLN A 40 2.38 -8.79 -16.05
CA GLN A 40 0.95 -9.01 -16.25
C GLN A 40 0.46 -8.43 -17.59
N GLN A 41 0.81 -7.19 -17.90
CA GLN A 41 0.42 -6.55 -19.16
C GLN A 41 0.99 -7.30 -20.37
N ARG A 42 2.27 -7.69 -20.33
CA ARG A 42 2.91 -8.45 -21.42
C ARG A 42 2.32 -9.85 -21.57
N LEU A 43 1.98 -10.49 -20.45
CA LEU A 43 1.33 -11.80 -20.43
C LEU A 43 -0.01 -11.75 -21.16
N GLU A 44 -0.82 -10.72 -20.94
CA GLU A 44 -2.11 -10.55 -21.62
C GLU A 44 -1.94 -10.19 -23.10
N ALA A 45 -0.97 -9.35 -23.42
CA ALA A 45 -0.74 -8.86 -24.79
C ALA A 45 0.01 -9.84 -25.72
N SER A 46 0.69 -10.86 -25.17
CA SER A 46 1.47 -11.81 -25.98
C SER A 46 0.58 -12.88 -26.61
N ASP A 47 0.82 -13.23 -27.87
CA ASP A 47 0.14 -14.37 -28.54
C ASP A 47 0.93 -15.69 -28.45
N ASP A 48 2.17 -15.65 -27.98
CA ASP A 48 3.05 -16.82 -27.91
C ASP A 48 2.87 -17.57 -26.58
N GLY A 49 2.55 -18.86 -26.66
CA GLY A 49 2.24 -19.70 -25.50
C GLY A 49 3.44 -19.98 -24.58
N GLU A 50 4.64 -20.12 -25.14
CA GLU A 50 5.86 -20.39 -24.38
C GLU A 50 6.31 -19.13 -23.64
N LEU A 51 6.31 -17.98 -24.33
CA LEU A 51 6.59 -16.70 -23.71
C LEU A 51 5.58 -16.38 -22.59
N LYS A 52 4.29 -16.65 -22.79
CA LYS A 52 3.27 -16.52 -21.74
C LYS A 52 3.58 -17.35 -20.50
N ALA A 53 4.10 -18.57 -20.66
CA ALA A 53 4.47 -19.40 -19.52
C ALA A 53 5.64 -18.78 -18.73
N ILE A 54 6.67 -18.28 -19.42
CA ILE A 54 7.82 -17.60 -18.80
C ILE A 54 7.37 -16.33 -18.08
N LEU A 55 6.61 -15.45 -18.74
CA LEU A 55 6.15 -14.19 -18.13
C LEU A 55 5.30 -14.43 -16.89
N ARG A 56 4.45 -15.46 -16.90
CA ARG A 56 3.64 -15.84 -15.72
C ARG A 56 4.51 -16.30 -14.57
N HIS A 57 5.49 -17.16 -14.84
CA HIS A 57 6.41 -17.68 -13.84
C HIS A 57 7.18 -16.53 -13.18
N ASN A 58 7.85 -15.70 -13.97
CA ASN A 58 8.63 -14.57 -13.46
C ASN A 58 7.73 -13.62 -12.64
N ARG A 59 6.54 -13.24 -13.16
CA ARG A 59 5.58 -12.38 -12.45
C ARG A 59 5.21 -12.91 -11.07
N ASP A 60 5.06 -14.22 -10.93
CA ASP A 60 4.66 -14.82 -9.68
C ASP A 60 5.84 -14.93 -8.70
N GLU A 61 7.07 -15.10 -9.19
CA GLU A 61 8.30 -15.00 -8.37
C GLU A 61 8.52 -13.57 -7.84
N GLU A 62 8.29 -12.52 -8.64
CA GLU A 62 8.48 -11.15 -8.15
C GLU A 62 7.53 -10.79 -6.99
N LYS A 63 6.37 -11.46 -6.89
CA LYS A 63 5.47 -11.30 -5.73
C LYS A 63 6.08 -11.88 -4.46
N GLU A 64 6.85 -12.96 -4.57
CA GLU A 64 7.62 -13.51 -3.45
C GLU A 64 8.72 -12.53 -3.04
N HIS A 65 9.50 -12.01 -3.99
CA HIS A 65 10.52 -11.00 -3.73
C HIS A 65 9.92 -9.76 -3.04
N ALA A 66 8.82 -9.23 -3.57
CA ALA A 66 8.09 -8.11 -2.95
C ALA A 66 7.66 -8.42 -1.52
N ALA A 67 7.10 -9.61 -1.26
CA ALA A 67 6.68 -10.01 0.08
C ALA A 67 7.86 -10.13 1.07
N MET A 68 8.99 -10.69 0.62
CA MET A 68 10.21 -10.81 1.42
C MET A 68 10.76 -9.43 1.83
N VAL A 69 10.83 -8.50 0.88
CA VAL A 69 11.31 -7.13 1.15
C VAL A 69 10.32 -6.36 2.03
N LEU A 70 9.01 -6.49 1.78
CA LEU A 70 7.97 -5.89 2.62
C LEU A 70 8.05 -6.36 4.08
N GLU A 71 8.32 -7.65 4.30
CA GLU A 71 8.52 -8.20 5.64
C GLU A 71 9.78 -7.62 6.32
N TRP A 72 10.86 -7.40 5.57
CA TRP A 72 12.03 -6.72 6.11
C TRP A 72 11.68 -5.28 6.53
N ILE A 73 10.96 -4.52 5.70
CA ILE A 73 10.49 -3.17 6.03
C ILE A 73 9.64 -3.19 7.30
N ARG A 74 8.66 -4.11 7.40
CA ARG A 74 7.82 -4.28 8.59
C ARG A 74 8.64 -4.46 9.88
N ARG A 75 9.77 -5.18 9.82
CA ARG A 75 10.62 -5.41 11.00
C ARG A 75 11.46 -4.18 11.40
N HIS A 76 11.64 -3.21 10.49
CA HIS A 76 12.56 -2.08 10.69
C HIS A 76 11.83 -0.73 10.77
N ASP A 77 10.53 -0.67 10.50
CA ASP A 77 9.68 0.51 10.65
C ASP A 77 8.44 0.17 11.49
N THR A 78 8.39 0.71 12.71
CA THR A 78 7.32 0.43 13.68
C THR A 78 5.96 0.99 13.26
N VAL A 79 5.94 2.08 12.51
CA VAL A 79 4.69 2.65 11.98
C VAL A 79 4.18 1.75 10.86
N PHE A 80 5.08 1.30 9.98
CA PHE A 80 4.73 0.36 8.92
C PHE A 80 4.21 -0.97 9.49
N ASP A 81 4.82 -1.51 10.56
CA ASP A 81 4.30 -2.69 11.27
C ASP A 81 2.88 -2.49 11.77
N ALA A 82 2.62 -1.38 12.48
CA ALA A 82 1.30 -1.08 13.01
C ALA A 82 0.25 -1.03 11.89
N LYS A 83 0.54 -0.31 10.79
CA LYS A 83 -0.39 -0.18 9.66
C LYS A 83 -0.59 -1.49 8.90
N LEU A 84 0.46 -2.28 8.66
CA LEU A 84 0.28 -3.59 8.03
C LEU A 84 -0.59 -4.52 8.87
N ARG A 85 -0.45 -4.54 10.20
CA ARG A 85 -1.30 -5.34 11.09
C ARG A 85 -2.73 -4.84 11.15
N GLU A 86 -2.94 -3.54 11.03
CA GLU A 86 -4.26 -2.96 10.93
C GLU A 86 -4.97 -3.50 9.68
N PHE A 87 -4.33 -3.55 8.51
CA PHE A 87 -5.05 -3.81 7.25
C PHE A 87 -4.92 -5.22 6.66
N LEU A 88 -3.77 -5.87 6.76
CA LEU A 88 -3.54 -7.16 6.11
C LEU A 88 -4.31 -8.30 6.79
N PHE A 89 -4.73 -9.28 6.00
CA PHE A 89 -5.46 -10.48 6.45
C PHE A 89 -6.78 -10.17 7.16
N THR A 90 -7.45 -9.10 6.73
CA THR A 90 -8.76 -8.69 7.23
C THR A 90 -9.82 -8.85 6.14
N GLU A 91 -11.07 -9.00 6.56
CA GLU A 91 -12.22 -9.08 5.65
C GLU A 91 -13.05 -7.80 5.71
N GLY A 92 -13.85 -7.57 4.66
CA GLY A 92 -14.73 -6.41 4.55
C GLY A 92 -14.08 -5.17 3.91
N PRO A 93 -14.79 -4.02 3.89
CA PRO A 93 -14.31 -2.83 3.21
C PRO A 93 -13.07 -2.21 3.87
N ILE A 94 -11.96 -2.10 3.12
CA ILE A 94 -10.69 -1.54 3.60
C ILE A 94 -10.85 -0.10 4.12
N VAL A 95 -11.53 0.77 3.35
CA VAL A 95 -11.80 2.16 3.76
C VAL A 95 -12.72 2.22 4.97
N GLY A 96 -13.71 1.33 5.06
CA GLY A 96 -14.60 1.26 6.22
C GLY A 96 -13.86 0.88 7.51
N ARG A 97 -12.80 0.07 7.38
CA ARG A 97 -11.93 -0.29 8.50
C ARG A 97 -11.09 0.88 9.00
N GLU A 98 -10.52 1.68 8.10
CA GLU A 98 -9.80 2.91 8.48
C GLU A 98 -10.69 3.85 9.30
N GLN A 99 -11.93 4.06 8.87
CA GLN A 99 -12.92 4.85 9.61
C GLN A 99 -13.24 4.25 10.99
N ALA A 100 -13.35 2.93 11.10
CA ALA A 100 -13.62 2.26 12.37
C ALA A 100 -12.44 2.40 13.35
N LEU A 101 -11.20 2.26 12.86
CA LEU A 101 -9.98 2.46 13.64
C LEU A 101 -9.89 3.92 14.13
N ALA A 102 -10.12 4.90 13.25
CA ALA A 102 -10.12 6.31 13.60
C ALA A 102 -11.17 6.66 14.69
N ARG A 103 -12.36 6.06 14.61
CA ARG A 103 -13.40 6.20 15.65
C ARG A 103 -12.98 5.59 16.98
N ALA A 104 -12.34 4.43 16.97
CA ALA A 104 -11.86 3.77 18.18
C ALA A 104 -10.70 4.53 18.86
N GLU A 105 -9.81 5.15 18.08
CA GLU A 105 -8.72 5.99 18.60
C GLU A 105 -9.21 7.32 19.19
N HIS A 106 -10.34 7.84 18.71
CA HIS A 106 -10.90 9.13 19.14
C HIS A 106 -12.05 9.02 20.16
N GLY A 107 -12.43 7.81 20.63
CA GLY A 107 -13.48 7.68 21.64
C GLY A 107 -13.63 6.28 22.27
N GLY A 108 -13.32 6.17 23.57
CA GLY A 108 -13.88 5.15 24.48
C GLY A 108 -15.40 5.35 24.69
N PRO A 109 -16.09 4.40 25.36
CA PRO A 109 -17.47 4.02 25.04
C PRO A 109 -18.47 5.18 25.16
N SER A 110 -19.28 5.39 24.12
CA SER A 110 -20.59 6.02 24.30
C SER A 110 -21.56 4.95 24.76
N ASP A 111 -21.64 4.76 26.07
CA ASP A 111 -22.71 3.98 26.69
C ASP A 111 -24.04 4.74 26.54
N GLY A 112 -25.09 4.02 26.13
CA GLY A 112 -26.50 4.36 26.35
C GLY A 112 -27.12 5.53 25.57
N GLY A 113 -27.99 5.22 24.60
CA GLY A 113 -28.93 6.21 24.07
C GLY A 113 -29.86 5.69 22.98
N ALA A 114 -30.84 4.85 23.36
CA ALA A 114 -32.02 4.64 22.54
C ALA A 114 -32.68 5.99 22.23
N GLY A 115 -32.73 6.38 20.96
CA GLY A 115 -33.29 7.65 20.51
C GLY A 115 -33.64 7.61 19.04
N ASN A 116 -34.93 7.42 18.77
CA ASN A 116 -35.57 7.38 17.46
C ASN A 116 -35.44 8.72 16.70
N GLY A 117 -35.08 8.65 15.40
CA GLY A 117 -35.45 9.61 14.36
C GLY A 117 -34.58 10.88 14.16
N GLY A 118 -33.99 11.02 12.97
CA GLY A 118 -33.63 12.34 12.43
C GLY A 118 -32.41 12.40 11.49
N ALA A 119 -32.69 12.39 10.18
CA ALA A 119 -31.96 12.95 9.01
C ALA A 119 -30.44 12.67 8.79
N PRO A 120 -30.00 12.45 7.55
CA PRO A 120 -28.59 12.22 7.23
C PRO A 120 -27.78 13.52 7.36
N VAL A 121 -26.70 13.47 8.13
CA VAL A 121 -25.66 14.50 8.15
C VAL A 121 -24.84 14.37 6.86
N ALA A 122 -24.93 15.38 6.01
CA ALA A 122 -24.16 15.48 4.78
C ALA A 122 -22.67 15.57 5.09
N SER A 123 -21.87 14.60 4.60
CA SER A 123 -20.41 14.71 4.63
C SER A 123 -19.96 15.75 3.61
N VAL A 124 -19.10 16.68 4.03
CA VAL A 124 -18.46 17.69 3.18
C VAL A 124 -17.48 16.98 2.24
N GLY A 125 -17.98 16.49 1.11
CA GLY A 125 -17.20 15.72 0.13
C GLY A 125 -17.81 15.73 -1.27
N SER A 126 -18.68 16.71 -1.56
CA SER A 126 -19.21 16.89 -2.90
C SER A 126 -19.34 18.39 -3.16
N LEU A 127 -19.10 18.78 -4.42
CA LEU A 127 -19.19 20.13 -5.00
C LEU A 127 -17.87 20.91 -5.05
N ARG A 128 -17.06 20.59 -6.08
CA ARG A 128 -16.55 21.58 -7.05
C ARG A 128 -16.14 20.87 -8.34
N GLY A 129 -17.14 20.48 -9.11
CA GLY A 129 -17.06 20.43 -10.56
C GLY A 129 -18.20 21.28 -11.07
N ASP A 130 -17.88 22.45 -11.64
CA ASP A 130 -18.68 23.18 -12.62
C ASP A 130 -17.96 24.48 -13.01
N ARG A 131 -17.21 24.40 -14.11
CA ARG A 131 -17.26 25.26 -15.31
C ARG A 131 -15.99 25.12 -16.14
#